data_AF-A0A963Q567-F1
#
_entry.id   AF-A0A963Q567-F1
#
_cell.length_a   1.000
_cell.length_b   1.000
_cell.length_c   1.000
_cell.angle_alpha   90.00
_cell.angle_beta   90.00
_cell.angle_gamma   90.00
#
_symmetry.space_group_name_H-M   'P 1'
#
loop_
_entity.id
_entity.type
_entity.pdbx_description
1 polymer ?
#
loop_
_entity_poly.entity_id
_entity_poly.type
_entity_poly.pdbx_seq_one_letter_code
_entity_poly.pdbx_strand_id
1 'polypeptide(L)' 'MAKLIVISWRDVPAQVLVKSGRETAKVQLSHRFQEAVDRAAMRAGKSGSEAYLADWKRSEP' A
#
# COMPACT_ATOMS: atom_id res chain seq x y z
N MET A 1 14.24 18.33 1.20
CA MET A 1 13.25 17.98 0.16
C MET A 1 12.30 16.94 0.71
N ALA A 2 11.02 17.01 0.34
CA ALA A 2 10.03 16.03 0.76
C ALA A 2 10.19 14.74 -0.06
N LYS A 3 10.12 13.58 0.62
CA LYS A 3 10.17 12.25 0.00
C LYS A 3 8.76 11.66 -0.03
N LEU A 4 8.24 11.43 -1.23
CA LEU A 4 6.98 10.74 -1.46
C LEU A 4 7.24 9.23 -1.52
N ILE A 5 6.46 8.45 -0.79
CA ILE A 5 6.56 7.00 -0.71
C ILE A 5 5.16 6.43 -0.96
N VAL A 6 5.04 5.58 -1.96
CA VAL A 6 3.81 4.85 -2.25
C VAL A 6 3.90 3.47 -1.61
N ILE A 7 2.90 3.13 -0.79
CA ILE A 7 2.76 1.82 -0.16
C ILE A 7 1.73 1.06 -0.98
N SER A 8 2.17 -0.04 -1.58
CA SER A 8 1.36 -0.86 -2.47
C SER A 8 1.37 -2.31 -2.01
N TRP A 9 0.26 -3.00 -2.19
CA TRP A 9 0.22 -4.45 -2.15
C TRP A 9 0.43 -4.95 -3.58
N ARG A 10 1.54 -5.64 -3.84
CA ARG A 10 1.98 -5.97 -5.21
C ARG A 10 1.95 -4.75 -6.14
N ASP A 11 1.01 -4.67 -7.05
CA ASP A 11 0.81 -3.66 -8.07
C ASP A 11 -0.34 -2.69 -7.75
N VAL A 12 -1.06 -2.89 -6.65
CA VAL A 12 -2.18 -2.05 -6.23
C VAL A 12 -1.75 -1.08 -5.12
N PRO A 13 -1.77 0.25 -5.34
CA PRO A 13 -1.43 1.21 -4.30
C PRO A 13 -2.54 1.29 -3.26
N ALA A 14 -2.19 1.40 -1.98
CA ALA A 14 -3.18 1.55 -0.90
C ALA A 14 -2.95 2.80 -0.06
N GLN A 15 -1.70 3.25 0.09
CA GLN A 15 -1.38 4.37 0.96
C GLN A 15 -0.26 5.20 0.35
N VAL A 16 -0.27 6.48 0.68
CA VAL A 16 0.80 7.42 0.32
C VAL A 16 1.34 8.03 1.60
N LEU A 17 2.67 8.11 1.68
CA LEU A 17 3.39 8.65 2.81
C LEU A 17 4.38 9.70 2.32
N VAL A 18 4.34 10.88 2.91
CA VAL A 18 5.27 11.98 2.64
C VAL A 18 6.11 12.22 3.88
N LYS A 19 7.43 12.29 3.71
CA LYS A 19 8.37 12.69 4.76
C LYS A 19 9.06 13.99 4.37
N SER A 20 8.94 15.02 5.20
CA SER A 20 9.63 16.30 5.01
C SER A 20 10.34 16.69 6.30
N GLY A 21 11.65 16.42 6.38
CA GLY A 21 12.41 16.64 7.60
C GLY A 21 11.85 15.83 8.78
N ARG A 22 11.28 16.51 9.78
CA ARG A 22 10.62 15.89 10.95
C ARG A 22 9.12 15.67 10.77
N GLU A 23 8.53 16.21 9.71
CA GLU A 23 7.11 16.06 9.42
C GLU A 23 6.85 14.79 8.61
N THR A 24 5.81 14.06 8.99
CA THR A 24 5.34 12.89 8.24
C THR A 24 3.83 13.00 8.06
N ALA A 25 3.39 12.96 6.81
CA ALA A 25 1.97 12.87 6.45
C ALA A 25 1.70 11.48 5.84
N LYS A 26 0.57 10.88 6.21
CA LYS A 26 0.16 9.57 5.70
C LYS A 26 -1.32 9.62 5.34
N VAL A 27 -1.63 9.21 4.12
CA VAL A 27 -3.00 9.19 3.59
C VAL A 27 -3.32 7.80 3.08
N GLN A 28 -4.43 7.24 3.53
CA GLN A 28 -5.03 6.05 2.93
C GLN A 28 -5.73 6.46 1.63
N LEU A 29 -5.54 5.68 0.57
CA LEU A 29 -6.31 5.88 -0.65
C LEU A 29 -7.77 5.46 -0.44
N SER A 30 -8.62 5.79 -1.41
CA SER A 30 -10.04 5.48 -1.33
C SER A 30 -10.29 3.98 -1.20
N HIS A 31 -11.42 3.63 -0.57
CA HIS A 31 -11.80 2.25 -0.24
C HIS A 31 -11.73 1.28 -1.43
N ARG A 32 -11.99 1.74 -2.66
CA ARG A 32 -11.87 0.96 -3.89
C ARG A 32 -10.50 0.29 -4.09
N PHE A 33 -9.42 0.90 -3.57
CA PHE A 33 -8.08 0.33 -3.65
C PHE A 33 -7.93 -0.84 -2.68
N GLN A 34 -8.49 -0.72 -1.48
CA GLN A 34 -8.52 -1.80 -0.50
C GLN A 34 -9.32 -3.00 -1.04
N GLU A 35 -10.48 -2.76 -1.63
CA GLU A 35 -11.28 -3.80 -2.30
C GLU A 35 -10.53 -4.44 -3.48
N ALA A 36 -9.73 -3.68 -4.22
CA ALA A 36 -8.90 -4.21 -5.30
C ALA A 36 -7.79 -5.13 -4.74
N VAL A 37 -7.14 -4.73 -3.64
CA VAL A 37 -6.17 -5.57 -2.92
C VAL A 37 -6.82 -6.86 -2.44
N ASP A 38 -7.99 -6.78 -1.80
CA ASP A 38 -8.69 -7.95 -1.27
C ASP A 38 -9.09 -8.92 -2.40
N ARG A 39 -9.65 -8.41 -3.51
CA ARG A 39 -9.98 -9.25 -4.69
C ARG A 39 -8.73 -9.88 -5.31
N ALA A 40 -7.62 -9.15 -5.36
CA ALA A 40 -6.37 -9.67 -5.90
C ALA A 40 -5.75 -10.74 -4.98
N ALA A 41 -5.81 -10.54 -3.67
CA ALA A 41 -5.36 -11.51 -2.67
C ALA A 41 -6.20 -12.79 -2.71
N MET A 42 -7.53 -12.66 -2.79
CA MET A 42 -8.45 -13.79 -2.96
C MET A 42 -8.15 -14.57 -4.25
N ARG A 43 -7.95 -13.87 -5.39
CA ARG A 43 -7.59 -14.51 -6.67
C ARG A 43 -6.22 -15.19 -6.63
N ALA A 44 -5.28 -14.63 -5.87
CA ALA A 44 -3.94 -15.19 -5.72
C ALA A 44 -3.87 -16.34 -4.70
N GLY A 45 -4.99 -16.74 -4.09
CA GLY A 45 -5.00 -17.72 -2.99
C GLY A 45 -4.27 -17.25 -1.73
N LYS A 46 -4.00 -15.94 -1.63
CA LYS A 46 -3.33 -15.29 -0.50
C LYS A 46 -4.34 -14.64 0.44
N SER A 47 -5.49 -15.27 0.59
CA SER A 47 -6.57 -14.85 1.49
C SER A 47 -6.21 -14.97 2.97
N GLY A 48 -5.14 -15.71 3.29
CA GLY A 48 -4.57 -15.76 4.64
C GLY A 48 -3.79 -14.50 5.00
N SER A 49 -3.97 -14.02 6.24
CA SER A 49 -3.41 -12.78 6.76
C SER A 49 -1.89 -12.66 6.61
N GLU A 50 -1.13 -13.75 6.74
CA GLU A 50 0.33 -13.71 6.61
C GLU A 50 0.81 -13.55 5.16
N ALA A 51 0.22 -14.28 4.23
CA ALA A 51 0.53 -14.17 2.81
C ALA A 51 0.12 -12.81 2.24
N TYR A 52 -0.97 -12.26 2.78
CA TYR A 52 -1.43 -10.90 2.52
C TYR A 52 -0.43 -9.84 3.01
N LEU A 53 0.15 -10.01 4.21
CA LEU A 53 1.09 -9.03 4.76
C LEU A 53 2.48 -9.09 4.10
N ALA A 54 2.87 -10.23 3.53
CA ALA A 54 4.19 -10.41 2.92
C ALA A 54 4.40 -9.63 1.61
N ASP A 55 3.33 -9.31 0.86
CA ASP A 55 3.42 -8.72 -0.48
C ASP A 55 3.36 -7.17 -0.47
N TRP A 56 3.41 -6.56 0.72
CA TRP A 56 3.44 -5.09 0.85
C TRP A 56 4.82 -4.53 0.54
N LYS A 57 4.86 -3.58 -0.39
CA LYS A 57 6.08 -2.88 -0.80
C LYS A 57 5.95 -1.38 -0.65
N ARG A 58 7.08 -0.73 -0.43
CA ARG A 58 7.23 0.73 -0.45
C ARG A 58 8.08 1.10 -1.64
N SER A 59 7.61 2.01 -2.48
CA SER A 59 8.36 2.50 -3.64
C SER A 59 8.36 4.02 -3.66
N GLU A 60 9.35 4.57 -4.35
CA GLU A 60 9.30 5.96 -4.81
C GLU A 60 8.34 6.05 -6.02
N PRO A 61 7.82 7.25 -6.33
CA PRO A 61 6.88 7.47 -7.43
C PRO A 61 7.49 7.20 -8.81
#